data_AF-W6NZJ1-F1
#
_entry.id   AF-W6NZJ1-F1
#
_cell.length_a   1.000
_cell.length_b   1.000
_cell.length_c   1.000
_cell.angle_alpha   90.00
_cell.angle_beta   90.00
_cell.angle_gamma   90.00
#
_symmetry.space_group_name_H-M   'P 1'
#
loop_
_entity.id
_entity.type
_entity.pdbx_description
1 polymer ?
#
loop_
_entity_poly.entity_id
_entity_poly.type
_entity_poly.pdbx_seq_one_letter_code
_entity_poly.pdbx_strand_id
1 'polypeptide(L)' 'MEKKRKIRTYGGYFEAFMETLTEKEQDKIQYGLLLLKTQERLSTKFVKFVQDGVFELRTEYNGNI' A
#
# COMPACT_ATOMS: atom_id res chain seq x y z
N MET A 1 23.36 -1.52 6.14
CA MET A 1 22.75 -0.91 4.93
C MET A 1 21.24 -1.05 5.06
N GLU A 2 20.50 0.05 5.00
CA GLU A 2 19.03 0.03 4.99
C GLU A 2 18.53 -0.75 3.77
N LYS A 3 17.80 -1.85 3.98
CA LYS A 3 17.16 -2.62 2.90
C LYS A 3 15.99 -1.81 2.34
N LYS A 4 16.24 -0.96 1.35
CA LYS A 4 15.19 -0.24 0.62
C LYS A 4 14.42 -1.23 -0.27
N ARG A 5 13.20 -1.62 0.14
CA ARG A 5 12.33 -2.48 -0.68
C ARG A 5 11.92 -1.76 -1.97
N LYS A 6 11.71 -2.52 -3.05
CA LYS A 6 11.20 -2.00 -4.33
C LYS A 6 9.74 -2.44 -4.48
N ILE A 7 8.88 -1.50 -4.87
CA ILE A 7 7.48 -1.77 -5.20
C ILE A 7 7.39 -1.88 -6.72
N ARG A 8 6.72 -2.91 -7.21
CA ARG A 8 6.45 -3.14 -8.63
C ARG A 8 4.96 -3.36 -8.80
N THR A 9 4.40 -2.72 -9.81
CA THR A 9 2.99 -2.85 -10.20
C THR A 9 2.90 -3.86 -11.34
N TYR A 10 1.71 -4.46 -11.50
CA TYR A 10 1.46 -5.48 -12.52
C TYR A 10 0.29 -5.05 -13.40
N GLY A 11 0.43 -5.23 -14.72
CA GLY A 11 -0.66 -5.12 -15.69
C GLY A 11 -1.31 -3.74 -15.84
N GLY A 12 -0.70 -2.66 -15.31
CA GLY A 12 -1.25 -1.31 -15.38
C GLY A 12 -2.47 -1.06 -14.50
N TYR A 13 -2.92 -2.06 -13.74
CA TYR A 13 -4.12 -1.96 -12.91
C TYR A 13 -3.96 -0.96 -11.77
N PHE A 14 -2.76 -0.85 -11.22
CA PHE A 14 -2.49 0.09 -10.13
C PHE A 14 -2.55 1.53 -10.63
N GLU A 15 -1.92 1.81 -11.76
CA GLU A 15 -1.91 3.13 -12.39
C GLU A 15 -3.32 3.56 -12.79
N ALA A 16 -4.06 2.67 -13.48
CA ALA A 16 -5.44 2.93 -13.86
C ALA A 16 -6.35 3.17 -12.64
N PHE A 17 -6.13 2.44 -11.53
CA PHE A 17 -6.84 2.70 -10.27
C PHE A 17 -6.47 4.06 -9.68
N MET A 18 -5.18 4.41 -9.59
CA MET A 18 -4.72 5.68 -9.04
C MET A 18 -5.27 6.89 -9.82
N GLU A 19 -5.42 6.78 -11.15
CA GLU A 19 -6.02 7.81 -11.99
C GLU A 19 -7.50 8.10 -11.66
N THR A 20 -8.22 7.15 -11.05
CA THR A 20 -9.63 7.35 -10.64
C THR A 20 -9.78 8.17 -9.35
N LEU A 21 -8.68 8.42 -8.64
CA LEU A 21 -8.69 8.97 -7.29
C LEU A 21 -8.33 10.46 -7.27
N THR A 22 -8.88 11.17 -6.30
CA THR A 22 -8.46 12.54 -5.99
C THR A 22 -7.03 12.56 -5.44
N GLU A 23 -6.37 13.71 -5.52
CA GLU A 23 -5.00 13.89 -5.02
C GLU A 23 -4.85 13.45 -3.55
N LYS A 24 -5.82 13.76 -2.69
CA LYS A 24 -5.80 13.38 -1.28
C LYS A 24 -5.94 11.87 -1.04
N GLU A 25 -6.73 11.19 -1.86
CA GLU A 25 -6.87 9.73 -1.81
C GLU A 25 -5.58 9.05 -2.29
N GLN A 26 -4.97 9.60 -3.34
CA GLN A 26 -3.67 9.14 -3.83
C GLN A 26 -2.58 9.30 -2.75
N ASP A 27 -2.49 10.44 -2.08
CA ASP A 27 -1.54 10.68 -0.99
C ASP A 27 -1.65 9.63 0.13
N LYS A 28 -2.88 9.27 0.49
CA LYS A 28 -3.17 8.26 1.52
C LYS A 28 -2.68 6.86 1.11
N ILE A 29 -2.85 6.49 -0.16
CA ILE A 29 -2.28 5.25 -0.72
C ILE A 29 -0.75 5.30 -0.73
N GLN A 30 -0.16 6.42 -1.18
CA GLN A 30 1.30 6.59 -1.21
C GLN A 30 1.91 6.47 0.18
N TYR A 31 1.23 6.98 1.21
CA TYR A 31 1.65 6.79 2.60
C TYR A 31 1.67 5.31 3.00
N GLY A 32 0.63 4.54 2.66
CA GLY A 32 0.60 3.10 2.89
C GLY A 32 1.75 2.35 2.20
N LEU A 33 2.06 2.73 0.95
CA LEU A 33 3.20 2.18 0.20
C LEU A 33 4.55 2.56 0.83
N LEU A 34 4.68 3.79 1.33
CA LEU A 34 5.88 4.24 2.05
C LEU A 34 6.12 3.43 3.32
N LEU A 35 5.05 3.12 4.08
CA LEU A 35 5.14 2.26 5.26
C LEU A 35 5.62 0.85 4.89
N LEU A 36 5.08 0.24 3.83
CA LEU A 36 5.55 -1.06 3.33
C LEU A 36 7.04 -1.04 2.96
N LYS A 37 7.52 0.08 2.41
CA LYS A 37 8.91 0.22 1.97
C LYS A 37 9.89 0.39 3.12
N THR A 38 9.47 1.05 4.20
CA THR A 38 10.35 1.52 5.29
C THR A 38 10.28 0.66 6.54
N GLN A 39 9.10 0.13 6.88
CA GLN A 39 8.90 -0.57 8.14
C GLN A 39 9.28 -2.05 8.03
N GLU A 40 10.04 -2.55 9.00
CA GLU A 40 10.39 -3.98 9.03
C GLU A 40 9.16 -4.85 9.37
N ARG A 41 8.35 -4.39 10.31
CA ARG A 41 7.14 -5.06 10.80
C ARG A 41 5.97 -4.10 10.72
N LEU A 42 4.84 -4.58 10.25
CA LEU A 42 3.59 -3.83 10.18
C LEU A 42 2.48 -4.60 10.91
N SER A 43 1.57 -3.85 11.53
CA SER A 43 0.42 -4.44 12.20
C SER A 43 -0.51 -5.09 11.18
N THR A 44 -1.13 -6.21 11.57
CA THR A 44 -2.14 -6.93 10.78
C THR A 44 -3.40 -6.11 10.51
N LYS A 45 -3.57 -4.99 11.23
CA LYS A 45 -4.60 -3.98 10.95
C LYS A 45 -4.42 -3.34 9.56
N PHE A 46 -3.16 -3.11 9.14
CA PHE A 46 -2.83 -2.45 7.88
C PHE A 46 -2.40 -3.42 6.78
N VAL A 47 -1.83 -4.57 7.15
CA VAL A 47 -1.38 -5.59 6.19
C VAL A 47 -1.93 -6.94 6.61
N LYS A 48 -2.92 -7.45 5.87
CA LYS A 48 -3.60 -8.70 6.20
C LYS A 48 -3.16 -9.80 5.26
N PHE A 49 -2.79 -10.97 5.81
CA PHE A 49 -2.52 -12.15 5.01
C PHE A 49 -3.83 -12.66 4.37
N VAL A 50 -3.78 -12.94 3.07
CA VAL A 50 -4.90 -13.51 2.32
C VAL A 50 -4.66 -15.01 2.12
N GLN A 51 -3.67 -15.37 1.29
CA GLN A 51 -3.25 -16.75 1.01
C GLN A 51 -1.94 -16.75 0.21
N ASP A 52 -1.20 -17.86 0.15
CA ASP A 52 -0.09 -18.09 -0.81
C ASP A 52 0.94 -16.95 -0.93
N GLY A 53 1.30 -16.32 0.19
CA GLY A 53 2.22 -15.19 0.21
C GLY A 53 1.64 -13.87 -0.32
N VAL A 54 0.34 -13.85 -0.61
CA VAL A 54 -0.45 -12.66 -0.96
C VAL A 54 -0.95 -11.98 0.31
N PHE A 55 -0.77 -10.66 0.34
CA PHE A 55 -1.21 -9.79 1.42
C PHE A 55 -2.04 -8.65 0.85
N GLU A 56 -3.04 -8.24 1.62
CA GLU A 56 -3.84 -7.05 1.37
C GLU A 56 -3.25 -5.87 2.15
N LEU A 57 -2.97 -4.76 1.45
CA LEU A 57 -2.73 -3.46 2.08
C LEU A 57 -4.07 -2.76 2.28
N ARG A 58 -4.38 -2.39 3.53
CA ARG A 58 -5.62 -1.71 3.90
C ARG A 58 -5.36 -0.23 4.16
N THR A 59 -6.09 0.62 3.47
CA THR A 59 -6.01 2.07 3.62
C THR A 59 -7.41 2.66 3.46
N GLU A 60 -7.80 3.58 4.34
CA GLU A 60 -9.11 4.23 4.30
C GLU A 60 -8.95 5.75 4.28
N TYR A 61 -9.55 6.40 3.28
CA TYR A 61 -9.69 7.85 3.28
C TYR A 61 -10.94 8.24 4.09
N ASN A 62 -10.82 9.20 5.02
CA ASN A 62 -11.80 9.53 6.07
C ASN A 62 -12.06 8.44 7.13
N GLY A 63 -11.17 7.46 7.27
CA GLY A 63 -11.20 6.41 8.30
C GLY A 63 -9.98 6.41 9.22
N ASN A 64 -9.96 5.48 10.17
CA ASN A 64 -8.87 5.29 11.15
C ASN A 64 -7.81 4.26 10.70
N ILE A 65 -7.76 3.95 9.41
CA ILE A 65 -6.86 2.98 8.78
C ILE A 65 -6.04 3.70 7.71
#